data_AF-A0A482LYX3-F1
#
_entry.id   AF-A0A482LYX3-F1
#
_cell.length_a   1.000
_cell.length_b   1.000
_cell.length_c   1.000
_cell.angle_alpha   90.00
_cell.angle_beta   90.00
_cell.angle_gamma   90.00
#
_symmetry.space_group_name_H-M   'P 1'
#
loop_
_entity.id
_entity.type
_entity.pdbx_description
1 polymer ?
#
loop_
_entity_poly.entity_id
_entity_poly.type
_entity_poly.pdbx_seq_one_letter_code
_entity_poly.pdbx_strand_id
1 'polypeptide(L)'
;MTGYELRLWRKGMGWSSDKAAEEIGVSLRTWKEYEKSAEVKRVVELATVSLSLAATFPTFELRQTTKGRVLNMVLALVNSAGLKGRR
;
A
#
# COMPACT_ATOMS: atom_id res chain seq x y z
N MET A 1 1.55 -5.96 9.19
CA MET A 1 1.71 -6.52 7.84
C MET A 1 2.94 -7.40 7.82
N THR A 2 2.83 -8.63 7.34
CA THR A 2 3.92 -9.57 7.12
C THR A 2 4.60 -9.32 5.77
N GLY A 3 5.80 -9.87 5.56
CA GLY A 3 6.48 -9.80 4.26
C GLY A 3 5.68 -10.45 3.12
N TYR A 4 4.89 -11.49 3.43
CA TYR A 4 3.98 -12.11 2.47
C TYR A 4 2.88 -11.16 2.01
N GLU A 5 2.23 -10.47 2.96
CA GLU A 5 1.20 -9.46 2.65
C GLU A 5 1.77 -8.29 1.84
N LEU A 6 3.00 -7.84 2.16
CA LEU A 6 3.71 -6.81 1.39
C LEU A 6 3.96 -7.25 -0.06
N ARG A 7 4.38 -8.51 -0.25
CA ARG A 7 4.57 -9.10 -1.58
C ARG A 7 3.24 -9.19 -2.34
N LEU A 8 2.16 -9.55 -1.66
CA LEU A 8 0.82 -9.63 -2.26
C LEU A 8 0.34 -8.24 -2.69
N TRP A 9 0.54 -7.23 -1.85
CA TRP A 9 0.20 -5.84 -2.15
C TRP A 9 0.85 -5.36 -3.46
N ARG A 10 2.18 -5.45 -3.59
CA ARG A 10 2.84 -4.96 -4.82
C ARG A 10 2.45 -5.75 -6.07
N LYS A 11 2.11 -7.04 -5.94
CA LYS A 11 1.57 -7.84 -7.05
C LYS A 11 0.18 -7.33 -7.45
N GLY A 12 -0.65 -6.97 -6.49
CA GLY A 12 -1.94 -6.32 -6.74
C GLY A 12 -1.80 -4.98 -7.45
N MET A 13 -0.70 -4.25 -7.20
CA MET A 13 -0.31 -3.04 -7.93
C MET A 13 0.29 -3.31 -9.32
N GLY A 14 0.53 -4.58 -9.68
CA GLY A 14 1.20 -4.95 -10.93
C GLY A 14 2.71 -4.67 -10.95
N TRP A 15 3.35 -4.51 -9.78
CA TRP A 15 4.74 -4.07 -9.67
C TRP A 15 5.74 -5.23 -9.55
N SER A 16 6.88 -5.04 -10.22
CA SER A 16 8.09 -5.83 -9.96
C SER A 16 8.68 -5.50 -8.58
N SER A 17 9.59 -6.34 -8.08
CA SER A 17 10.31 -6.02 -6.84
C SER A 17 11.17 -4.76 -6.98
N ASP A 18 11.76 -4.53 -8.15
CA ASP A 18 12.57 -3.33 -8.42
C ASP A 18 11.71 -2.07 -8.38
N LYS A 19 10.54 -2.10 -9.03
CA LYS A 19 9.60 -0.96 -9.02
C LYS A 19 9.10 -0.67 -7.62
N ALA A 20 8.74 -1.70 -6.85
CA ALA A 20 8.29 -1.50 -5.47
C ALA A 20 9.41 -0.93 -4.58
N ALA A 21 10.66 -1.35 -4.76
CA ALA A 21 11.80 -0.80 -4.04
C ALA A 21 12.03 0.69 -4.38
N GLU A 22 11.92 1.05 -5.67
CA GLU A 22 12.00 2.42 -6.17
C GLU A 22 10.92 3.31 -5.55
N GLU A 23 9.64 2.91 -5.63
CA GLU A 23 8.50 3.68 -5.13
C GLU A 23 8.55 3.89 -3.60
N ILE A 24 9.12 2.93 -2.87
CA ILE A 24 9.29 3.01 -1.41
C ILE A 24 10.56 3.77 -1.03
N GLY A 25 11.47 4.01 -1.98
CA GLY A 25 12.73 4.72 -1.74
C GLY A 25 13.79 3.88 -1.00
N VAL A 26 13.85 2.57 -1.28
CA VAL A 26 14.81 1.65 -0.66
C VAL A 26 15.57 0.84 -1.69
N SER A 27 16.70 0.24 -1.30
CA SER A 27 17.43 -0.67 -2.20
C SER A 27 16.61 -1.95 -2.47
N LEU A 28 16.83 -2.57 -3.64
CA LEU A 28 16.23 -3.88 -3.97
C LEU A 28 16.56 -4.95 -2.92
N ARG A 29 17.76 -4.91 -2.34
CA ARG A 29 18.16 -5.82 -1.27
C ARG A 29 17.26 -5.65 -0.05
N THR A 30 17.10 -4.42 0.42
CA THR A 30 16.23 -4.08 1.56
C THR A 30 14.78 -4.50 1.30
N TRP A 31 14.29 -4.27 0.07
CA TRP A 31 12.95 -4.72 -0.32
C TRP A 31 12.79 -6.24 -0.22
N LYS A 32 13.74 -7.01 -0.75
CA LYS A 32 13.74 -8.48 -0.67
C LYS A 32 13.81 -8.99 0.77
N GLU A 33 14.48 -8.27 1.67
CA GLU A 33 14.49 -8.57 3.11
C GLU A 33 13.11 -8.31 3.73
N TYR A 34 12.45 -7.20 3.39
CA TYR A 34 11.09 -6.92 3.86
C TYR A 34 10.08 -7.97 3.42
N GLU A 35 10.11 -8.45 2.18
CA GLU A 35 9.21 -9.52 1.70
C GLU A 35 9.37 -10.85 2.43
N LYS A 36 10.51 -11.07 3.09
CA LYS A 36 10.79 -12.29 3.86
C LYS A 36 10.60 -12.11 5.36
N SER A 37 10.34 -10.88 5.81
CA SER A 37 10.19 -10.56 7.22
C SER A 37 8.89 -11.14 7.80
N ALA A 38 8.96 -11.62 9.04
CA ALA A 38 7.76 -12.01 9.78
C ALA A 38 6.85 -10.78 10.04
N GLU A 39 7.46 -9.63 10.30
CA GLU A 39 6.77 -8.35 10.46
C GLU A 39 7.54 -7.24 9.74
N VAL A 40 6.82 -6.46 8.93
CA VAL A 40 7.35 -5.34 8.17
C VAL A 40 7.33 -4.09 9.05
N LYS A 41 8.38 -3.24 8.93
CA LYS A 41 8.45 -1.97 9.67
C LYS A 41 7.21 -1.11 9.38
N ARG A 42 6.64 -0.51 10.43
CA ARG A 42 5.44 0.34 10.35
C ARG A 42 5.51 1.41 9.26
N VAL A 43 6.67 2.05 9.08
CA VAL A 43 6.86 3.08 8.05
C VAL A 43 6.61 2.56 6.63
N VAL A 44 6.97 1.31 6.36
CA VAL A 44 6.75 0.68 5.05
C VAL A 44 5.26 0.39 4.87
N GLU A 45 4.56 -0.04 5.92
CA GLU A 45 3.10 -0.23 5.86
C GLU A 45 2.35 1.08 5.59
N LEU A 46 2.79 2.18 6.19
CA LEU A 46 2.20 3.50 5.93
C LEU A 46 2.48 3.96 4.49
N ALA A 47 3.67 3.65 3.96
CA ALA A 47 4.01 3.93 2.58
C ALA A 47 3.12 3.13 1.61
N THR A 48 2.84 1.85 1.88
CA THR A 48 1.94 1.06 1.00
C THR A 48 0.53 1.62 0.95
N VAL A 49 0.01 2.13 2.08
CA VAL A 49 -1.29 2.81 2.14
C VAL A 49 -1.28 4.08 1.28
N SER A 50 -0.25 4.90 1.47
CA SER A 50 -0.12 6.18 0.78
C SER A 50 -0.04 5.99 -0.74
N LEU A 51 0.76 5.00 -1.19
CA LEU A 51 0.90 4.67 -2.61
C LEU A 51 -0.39 4.08 -3.21
N SER A 52 -1.10 3.22 -2.45
CA SER A 52 -2.39 2.67 -2.90
C SER A 52 -3.44 3.78 -3.08
N LEU A 53 -3.48 4.73 -2.14
CA LEU A 53 -4.35 5.91 -2.23
C LEU A 53 -3.99 6.76 -3.46
N ALA A 54 -2.71 7.09 -3.64
CA ALA A 54 -2.21 7.87 -4.78
C ALA A 54 -2.59 7.22 -6.12
N ALA A 55 -2.46 5.90 -6.25
CA ALA A 55 -2.87 5.18 -7.45
C ALA A 55 -4.39 5.19 -7.69
N THR A 56 -5.18 5.29 -6.62
CA THR A 56 -6.65 5.27 -6.72
C THR A 56 -7.24 6.65 -7.02
N PHE A 57 -6.60 7.74 -6.56
CA PHE A 57 -7.11 9.11 -6.69
C PHE A 57 -7.46 9.55 -8.13
N PRO A 58 -6.64 9.30 -9.16
CA PRO A 58 -6.98 9.65 -10.54
C PRO A 58 -8.30 9.02 -11.01
N THR A 59 -8.61 7.81 -10.51
CA THR A 59 -9.87 7.13 -10.82
C THR A 59 -11.07 7.85 -10.23
N PHE A 60 -10.90 8.55 -9.10
CA PHE A 60 -11.97 9.34 -8.46
C PHE A 60 -12.27 10.63 -9.20
N GLU A 61 -11.23 11.30 -9.69
CA GLU A 61 -11.35 12.52 -10.46
C GLU A 61 -12.04 12.25 -11.81
N LEU A 62 -11.63 11.19 -12.51
CA LEU A 62 -12.19 10.82 -13.81
C LEU A 62 -13.66 10.39 -13.74
N ARG A 63 -14.10 9.79 -12.63
CA ARG A 63 -15.46 9.23 -12.51
C ARG A 63 -16.50 10.18 -11.91
N GLN A 64 -16.14 11.44 -11.58
CA GLN A 64 -16.99 12.35 -10.81
C GLN A 64 -17.64 11.66 -9.59
N THR A 65 -16.89 10.79 -8.93
CA THR A 65 -17.43 9.97 -7.83
C THR A 65 -17.96 10.87 -6.72
N THR A 66 -19.16 10.57 -6.22
CA THR A 66 -19.76 11.33 -5.13
C THR A 66 -18.87 11.29 -3.88
N LYS A 67 -18.87 12.38 -3.12
CA LYS A 67 -18.04 12.53 -1.90
C LYS A 67 -18.16 11.32 -0.95
N GLY A 68 -19.37 10.81 -0.76
CA GLY A 68 -19.63 9.65 0.10
C GLY A 68 -18.99 8.34 -0.41
N ARG A 69 -18.93 8.14 -1.73
CA ARG A 69 -18.30 6.95 -2.32
C ARG A 69 -16.78 7.00 -2.19
N VAL A 70 -16.18 8.17 -2.41
CA VAL A 70 -14.74 8.39 -2.19
C VAL A 70 -14.38 8.11 -0.73
N LEU A 71 -15.17 8.64 0.21
CA LEU A 71 -14.95 8.42 1.65
C LEU A 71 -14.98 6.92 2.00
N ASN A 72 -15.96 6.18 1.49
CA ASN A 72 -16.06 4.73 1.72
C ASN A 72 -14.87 3.96 1.14
N MET A 73 -14.37 4.36 -0.04
CA MET A 73 -13.21 3.72 -0.66
C MET A 73 -11.92 4.02 0.11
N VAL A 74 -11.71 5.26 0.54
CA VAL A 74 -10.58 5.64 1.40
C VAL A 74 -10.63 4.87 2.73
N LEU A 75 -11.80 4.80 3.37
CA LEU A 75 -11.97 4.05 4.61
C LEU A 75 -11.71 2.55 4.42
N ALA A 76 -12.15 1.97 3.31
CA ALA A 76 -11.87 0.57 2.98
C ALA A 76 -10.36 0.32 2.82
N LEU A 77 -9.64 1.20 2.11
CA LEU A 77 -8.19 1.11 1.94
C LEU A 77 -7.46 1.23 3.29
N VAL A 78 -7.83 2.22 4.10
CA VAL A 78 -7.28 2.45 5.45
C VAL A 78 -7.52 1.24 6.37
N ASN A 79 -8.72 0.65 6.33
CA ASN A 79 -9.05 -0.52 7.14
C ASN A 79 -8.34 -1.79 6.65
N SER A 80 -8.21 -1.99 5.34
CA SER A 80 -7.51 -3.14 4.76
C SER A 80 -6.01 -3.17 5.12
N ALA A 81 -5.42 -2.01 5.38
CA ALA A 81 -4.04 -1.88 5.83
C ALA A 81 -3.87 -1.92 7.37
N GLY A 82 -4.92 -2.25 8.12
CA GLY A 82 -4.84 -2.38 9.58
C GLY A 82 -4.56 -1.07 10.33
N LEU A 83 -4.92 0.08 9.77
CA LEU A 83 -4.75 1.38 10.45
C LEU A 83 -5.75 1.63 11.57
N LYS A 84 -6.87 0.90 11.59
CA LYS A 84 -7.81 0.89 12.72
C LYS A 84 -7.34 -0.13 13.76
N GLY A 85 -6.67 0.33 14.81
CA GLY A 85 -6.65 -0.36 16.10
C GLY A 85 -5.45 -1.26 16.42
N ARG A 86 -4.23 -0.72 16.37
CA ARG A 86 -3.18 -1.14 17.33
C ARG A 86 -2.90 0.03 18.26
N ARG A 87 -3.60 0.05 19.41
CA ARG A 87 -3.09 0.72 20.62
C ARG A 87 -2.02 -0.16 21.22
#